data_AF-A0A6P4ENF9-F1
#
_entry.id   AF-A0A6P4ENF9-F1
#
_cell.length_a   1.000
_cell.length_b   1.000
_cell.length_c   1.000
_cell.angle_alpha   90.00
_cell.angle_beta   90.00
_cell.angle_gamma   90.00
#
_symmetry.space_group_name_H-M   'P 1'
#
loop_
_entity.id
_entity.type
_entity.pdbx_description
1 polymer ?
#
loop_
_entity_poly.entity_id
_entity_poly.type
_entity_poly.pdbx_seq_one_letter_code
_entity_poly.pdbx_strand_id
1 'polypeptide(L)'
;MRWRHAVRATFTPTTATESSPLLGKVISNSRAPQIAHEMLVEYFMALLVIMGLTAPVDKQGRRSSQYFGHMAAAEDLSNLIPDNYDGLDPLFDNSTEREIIAALGTTARLHCRVRNLGDRAVSWIRQRDLHILTIGIMTYTNDQRFLARHIDNSDEWVLKIVSVQPRDAGIYECQVSTEPKISLAYKLIVVSKYLSGKRGIRIYFVKKLTQHLEKI
;
A
#
# COMPACT_ATOMS: atom_id res chain seq x y z
N MET A 1 -61.91 -40.29 56.79
CA MET A 1 -61.66 -41.34 55.77
C MET A 1 -61.32 -40.57 54.50
N ARG A 2 -60.09 -40.43 53.97
CA ARG A 2 -58.83 -41.21 53.88
C ARG A 2 -58.85 -42.40 52.90
N TRP A 3 -57.96 -42.33 51.90
CA TRP A 3 -57.64 -43.31 50.83
C TRP A 3 -58.69 -43.41 49.70
N ARG A 4 -58.39 -43.62 48.41
CA ARG A 4 -57.15 -43.91 47.61
C ARG A 4 -57.12 -42.97 46.36
N HIS A 5 -56.12 -42.88 45.48
CA HIS A 5 -54.80 -43.55 45.34
C HIS A 5 -53.69 -42.55 44.89
N ALA A 6 -52.93 -42.79 43.80
CA ALA A 6 -51.94 -41.88 43.19
C ALA A 6 -51.70 -42.19 41.70
N VAL A 7 -51.20 -41.21 40.92
CA VAL A 7 -50.43 -41.44 39.68
C VAL A 7 -49.14 -40.63 39.76
N ARG A 8 -48.02 -41.25 39.39
CA ARG A 8 -46.65 -40.73 39.56
C ARG A 8 -46.12 -40.25 38.21
N ALA A 9 -45.78 -38.98 38.08
CA ALA A 9 -45.00 -38.46 36.95
C ALA A 9 -43.61 -38.06 37.48
N THR A 10 -42.57 -38.76 37.03
CA THR A 10 -41.18 -38.44 37.34
C THR A 10 -40.69 -37.30 36.45
N PHE A 11 -40.30 -36.18 37.05
CA PHE A 11 -39.49 -35.16 36.40
C PHE A 11 -38.07 -35.17 36.98
N THR A 12 -37.08 -35.05 36.10
CA THR A 12 -35.66 -35.03 36.45
C THR A 12 -35.23 -33.67 37.00
N PRO A 13 -34.26 -33.61 37.94
CA PRO A 13 -33.74 -32.34 38.43
C PRO A 13 -32.73 -31.74 37.44
N THR A 14 -33.02 -30.54 36.93
CA THR A 14 -32.00 -29.68 36.31
C THR A 14 -31.37 -28.81 37.39
N THR A 15 -30.15 -29.16 37.82
CA THR A 15 -29.31 -28.33 38.67
C THR A 15 -28.04 -27.94 37.94
N ALA A 16 -27.96 -26.68 37.52
CA ALA A 16 -26.71 -26.01 37.17
C ALA A 16 -26.90 -24.52 37.48
N THR A 17 -26.48 -24.13 38.69
CA THR A 17 -26.66 -22.79 39.25
C THR A 17 -25.71 -21.80 38.58
N GLU A 18 -26.19 -20.57 38.43
CA GLU A 18 -25.43 -19.41 37.97
C GLU A 18 -24.41 -18.93 39.03
N SER A 19 -23.17 -18.63 38.63
CA SER A 19 -22.31 -17.62 39.29
C SER A 19 -21.02 -17.34 38.50
N SER A 20 -20.95 -16.13 37.94
CA SER A 20 -19.70 -15.43 37.56
C SER A 20 -18.97 -14.93 38.84
N PRO A 21 -17.83 -14.20 38.79
CA PRO A 21 -16.92 -13.90 37.67
C PRO A 21 -15.43 -14.21 37.99
N LEU A 22 -14.58 -14.39 36.96
CA LEU A 22 -13.13 -14.16 37.13
C LEU A 22 -12.55 -13.30 35.99
N LEU A 23 -12.04 -12.15 36.42
CA LEU A 23 -11.40 -11.09 35.66
C LEU A 23 -9.96 -11.51 35.27
N GLY A 24 -9.61 -11.49 33.99
CA GLY A 24 -8.35 -12.13 33.53
C GLY A 24 -7.77 -11.67 32.19
N LYS A 25 -7.56 -10.35 32.01
CA LYS A 25 -6.76 -9.73 30.93
C LYS A 25 -6.94 -10.28 29.50
N VAL A 26 -7.87 -9.68 28.76
CA VAL A 26 -7.65 -9.48 27.32
C VAL A 26 -6.44 -8.56 27.18
N ILE A 27 -5.34 -9.05 26.62
CA ILE A 27 -4.21 -8.20 26.24
C ILE A 27 -4.62 -7.46 24.97
N SER A 28 -5.24 -6.29 25.15
CA SER A 28 -5.37 -5.31 24.08
C SER A 28 -3.97 -4.80 23.75
N ASN A 29 -3.33 -5.42 22.75
CA ASN A 29 -2.04 -4.98 22.25
C ASN A 29 -2.22 -3.76 21.33
N SER A 30 -2.84 -2.71 21.87
CA SER A 30 -2.99 -1.40 21.27
C SER A 30 -1.63 -0.70 21.27
N ARG A 31 -0.73 -1.13 20.38
CA ARG A 31 0.36 -0.26 19.94
C ARG A 31 -0.26 0.89 19.18
N ALA A 32 -0.44 2.00 19.88
CA ALA A 32 -0.58 3.30 19.26
C ALA A 32 0.60 3.50 18.29
N PRO A 33 0.37 4.01 17.07
CA PRO A 33 1.44 4.14 16.08
C PRO A 33 2.48 5.15 16.59
N GLN A 34 3.75 4.74 16.65
CA GLN A 34 4.88 5.55 17.14
C GLN A 34 5.31 6.66 16.16
N ILE A 35 4.39 7.20 15.37
CA ILE A 35 4.62 8.21 14.32
C ILE A 35 5.01 9.58 14.92
N ALA A 36 4.79 9.78 16.23
CA ALA A 36 5.33 10.93 16.96
C ALA A 36 6.88 10.98 17.03
N HIS A 37 7.57 9.87 16.77
CA HIS A 37 9.04 9.82 16.82
C HIS A 37 9.71 10.16 15.47
N GLU A 38 9.11 9.79 14.33
CA GLU A 38 9.71 10.06 13.01
C GLU A 38 9.54 11.51 12.56
N MET A 39 8.43 12.16 12.92
CA MET A 39 8.22 13.61 12.73
C MET A 39 9.33 14.46 13.39
N LEU A 40 9.93 13.96 14.48
CA LEU A 40 11.02 14.64 15.17
C LEU A 40 12.38 14.45 14.47
N VAL A 41 12.59 13.36 13.72
CA VAL A 41 13.87 13.13 13.02
C VAL A 41 14.03 14.11 11.86
N GLU A 42 13.00 14.28 11.03
CA GLU A 42 13.00 15.27 9.94
C GLU A 42 13.17 16.70 10.46
N TYR A 43 12.44 17.07 11.52
CA TYR A 43 12.59 18.39 12.15
C TYR A 43 13.95 18.59 12.81
N PHE A 44 14.53 17.55 13.44
CA PHE A 44 15.85 17.63 14.06
C PHE A 44 16.95 17.77 13.01
N MET A 45 16.89 17.02 11.91
CA MET A 45 17.84 17.15 10.80
C MET A 45 17.74 18.54 10.14
N ALA A 46 16.53 19.05 9.91
CA ALA A 46 16.33 20.43 9.43
C ALA A 46 16.87 21.49 10.42
N LEU A 47 16.68 21.29 11.73
CA LEU A 47 17.20 22.17 12.77
C LEU A 47 18.73 22.12 12.90
N LEU A 48 19.37 20.97 12.71
CA LEU A 48 20.84 20.87 12.68
C LEU A 48 21.45 21.65 11.50
N VAL A 49 20.77 21.64 10.34
CA VAL A 49 21.15 22.44 9.17
C VAL A 49 20.94 23.94 9.44
N ILE A 50 19.80 24.34 10.02
CA ILE A 50 19.50 25.75 10.34
C ILE A 50 20.42 26.30 11.46
N MET A 51 20.81 25.47 12.43
CA MET A 51 21.75 25.85 13.50
C MET A 51 23.24 25.76 13.08
N GLY A 52 23.55 25.42 11.83
CA GLY A 52 24.92 25.42 11.30
C GLY A 52 25.85 24.37 11.92
N LEU A 53 25.30 23.34 12.59
CA LEU A 53 26.09 22.24 13.17
C LEU A 53 26.58 21.25 12.10
N THR A 54 26.04 21.33 10.88
CA THR A 54 26.64 20.75 9.67
C THR A 54 27.24 21.89 8.84
N ALA A 55 28.57 22.01 8.83
CA ALA A 55 29.25 23.03 8.01
C ALA A 55 28.96 22.79 6.51
N PRO A 56 28.62 23.83 5.73
CA PRO A 56 28.57 23.71 4.28
C PRO A 56 29.99 23.48 3.74
N VAL A 57 30.12 22.65 2.70
CA VAL A 57 31.41 22.47 2.01
C VAL A 57 31.69 23.72 1.18
N ASP A 58 32.59 24.57 1.67
CA ASP A 58 32.99 25.82 1.02
C ASP A 58 33.58 25.58 -0.37
N LYS A 59 32.94 26.16 -1.40
CA LYS A 59 33.55 26.36 -2.73
C LYS A 59 34.25 27.72 -2.81
N GLN A 60 35.29 27.92 -2.00
CA GLN A 60 36.13 29.13 -2.08
C GLN A 60 37.34 28.92 -2.99
N GLY A 61 37.54 29.81 -3.96
CA GLY A 61 38.51 29.64 -5.02
C GLY A 61 39.98 29.79 -4.61
N ARG A 62 40.79 28.81 -5.02
CA ARG A 62 42.13 28.97 -5.64
C ARG A 62 43.08 30.01 -5.01
N ARG A 63 43.95 29.56 -4.10
CA ARG A 63 45.30 30.13 -3.95
C ARG A 63 46.35 29.04 -3.75
N SER A 64 47.52 29.27 -4.33
CA SER A 64 48.57 28.27 -4.56
C SER A 64 49.23 27.75 -3.28
N SER A 65 49.47 26.43 -3.21
CA SER A 65 50.71 25.89 -2.67
C SER A 65 51.06 24.59 -3.40
N GLN A 66 52.36 24.37 -3.59
CA GLN A 66 52.91 23.17 -4.22
C GLN A 66 52.77 21.94 -3.30
N TYR A 67 53.21 20.77 -3.78
CA TYR A 67 53.14 19.45 -3.12
C TYR A 67 51.79 18.72 -3.16
N PHE A 68 51.40 18.25 -4.35
CA PHE A 68 51.05 16.84 -4.56
C PHE A 68 51.08 16.53 -6.07
N GLY A 69 51.88 15.55 -6.49
CA GLY A 69 52.01 15.16 -7.90
C GLY A 69 51.06 14.01 -8.25
N HIS A 70 50.63 13.96 -9.51
CA HIS A 70 49.89 12.84 -10.11
C HIS A 70 48.58 12.44 -9.40
N MET A 71 47.53 13.23 -9.64
CA MET A 71 46.18 12.68 -9.79
C MET A 71 45.67 13.11 -11.16
N ALA A 72 45.18 12.15 -11.95
CA ALA A 72 44.61 12.42 -13.26
C ALA A 72 43.35 13.31 -13.12
N ALA A 73 43.00 14.03 -14.19
CA ALA A 73 41.75 14.78 -14.21
C ALA A 73 40.56 13.84 -14.03
N ALA A 74 39.42 14.36 -13.55
CA ALA A 74 38.19 13.56 -13.42
C ALA A 74 37.69 12.98 -14.77
N GLU A 75 38.15 13.54 -15.88
CA GLU A 75 37.95 13.06 -17.27
C GLU A 75 38.68 11.75 -17.58
N ASP A 76 39.67 11.34 -16.78
CA ASP A 76 40.42 10.08 -16.96
C ASP A 76 39.77 8.92 -16.19
N LEU A 77 38.92 9.22 -15.22
CA LEU A 77 38.14 8.21 -14.46
C LEU A 77 36.85 7.79 -15.18
N SER A 78 36.32 8.59 -16.11
CA SER A 78 35.17 8.18 -16.93
C SER A 78 35.49 7.02 -17.87
N ASN A 79 36.78 6.81 -18.21
CA ASN A 79 37.24 5.71 -19.05
C ASN A 79 37.60 4.44 -18.24
N LEU A 80 37.50 4.49 -16.90
CA LEU A 80 37.81 3.38 -15.98
C LEU A 80 36.55 2.72 -15.39
N ILE A 81 35.37 3.23 -15.71
CA ILE A 81 34.11 2.48 -15.57
C ILE A 81 33.92 1.75 -16.90
N PRO A 82 33.96 0.41 -16.95
CA PRO A 82 33.56 -0.31 -18.16
C PRO A 82 32.11 0.03 -18.48
N ASP A 83 31.78 0.30 -19.75
CA ASP A 83 30.40 0.47 -20.24
C ASP A 83 29.51 -0.78 -20.04
N ASN A 84 30.08 -1.84 -19.45
CA ASN A 84 29.41 -3.06 -19.04
C ASN A 84 29.11 -3.06 -17.53
N TYR A 85 28.35 -2.07 -17.07
CA TYR A 85 27.49 -2.25 -15.90
C TYR A 85 26.29 -3.06 -16.39
N ASP A 86 26.21 -4.35 -16.05
CA ASP A 86 25.22 -5.32 -16.58
C ASP A 86 23.79 -5.09 -16.02
N GLY A 87 23.46 -3.82 -15.76
CA GLY A 87 22.21 -3.33 -15.20
C GLY A 87 21.28 -2.85 -16.30
N LEU A 88 20.66 -3.81 -17.00
CA LEU A 88 19.58 -3.58 -17.96
C LEU A 88 18.56 -2.56 -17.43
N ASP A 89 18.04 -1.70 -18.30
CA ASP A 89 17.01 -0.74 -17.90
C ASP A 89 15.74 -1.43 -17.37
N PRO A 90 15.05 -0.82 -16.38
CA PRO A 90 13.81 -1.38 -15.86
C PRO A 90 12.74 -1.42 -16.94
N LEU A 91 12.14 -2.59 -17.13
CA LEU A 91 11.12 -2.80 -18.15
C LEU A 91 9.85 -3.35 -17.54
N PHE A 92 8.73 -2.72 -17.90
CA PHE A 92 7.40 -3.25 -17.55
C PHE A 92 7.08 -4.51 -18.37
N ASP A 93 6.62 -5.54 -17.67
CA ASP A 93 6.08 -6.74 -18.29
C ASP A 93 4.60 -6.52 -18.60
N ASN A 94 4.29 -6.32 -19.88
CA ASN A 94 2.94 -6.02 -20.39
C ASN A 94 1.97 -7.23 -20.37
N SER A 95 2.33 -8.36 -19.77
CA SER A 95 1.45 -9.52 -19.61
C SER A 95 0.35 -9.34 -18.55
N THR A 96 0.46 -8.33 -17.68
CA THR A 96 -0.52 -8.07 -16.61
C THR A 96 -1.80 -7.39 -17.11
N GLU A 97 -2.94 -7.80 -16.56
CA GLU A 97 -4.24 -7.17 -16.86
C GLU A 97 -4.28 -5.72 -16.35
N ARG A 98 -4.61 -4.78 -17.26
CA ARG A 98 -4.65 -3.33 -16.98
C ARG A 98 -6.06 -2.78 -16.74
N GLU A 99 -7.11 -3.58 -16.90
CA GLU A 99 -8.49 -3.22 -16.53
C GLU A 99 -9.02 -4.19 -15.48
N ILE A 100 -9.11 -3.73 -14.23
CA ILE A 100 -9.49 -4.56 -13.08
C ILE A 100 -10.95 -4.29 -12.75
N ILE A 101 -11.80 -5.32 -12.77
CA ILE A 101 -13.19 -5.22 -12.33
C ILE A 101 -13.31 -5.74 -10.88
N ALA A 102 -13.67 -4.85 -9.96
CA ALA A 102 -13.89 -5.19 -8.55
C ALA A 102 -15.33 -4.93 -8.12
N ALA A 103 -15.90 -5.85 -7.35
CA ALA A 103 -17.22 -5.65 -6.76
C ALA A 103 -17.14 -4.80 -5.48
N LEU A 104 -18.19 -4.01 -5.21
CA LEU A 104 -18.32 -3.25 -3.97
C LEU A 104 -18.07 -4.12 -2.72
N GLY A 105 -17.31 -3.59 -1.76
CA GLY A 105 -16.91 -4.26 -0.52
C GLY A 105 -15.87 -5.38 -0.70
N THR A 106 -15.53 -5.78 -1.94
CA THR A 106 -14.49 -6.80 -2.18
C THR A 106 -13.08 -6.18 -2.17
N THR A 107 -12.07 -6.99 -2.44
CA THR A 107 -10.67 -6.53 -2.54
C THR A 107 -10.23 -6.50 -4.00
N ALA A 108 -9.86 -5.32 -4.51
CA ALA A 108 -9.15 -5.21 -5.78
C ALA A 108 -7.65 -5.50 -5.59
N ARG A 109 -7.00 -6.05 -6.62
CA ARG A 109 -5.55 -6.19 -6.71
C ARG A 109 -5.12 -5.72 -8.08
N LEU A 110 -4.22 -4.76 -8.13
CA LEU A 110 -3.60 -4.27 -9.36
C LEU A 110 -2.18 -4.82 -9.37
N HIS A 111 -1.89 -5.68 -10.34
CA HIS A 111 -0.62 -6.39 -10.45
C HIS A 111 0.27 -5.67 -11.46
N CYS A 112 1.38 -5.10 -10.98
CA CYS A 112 2.41 -4.51 -11.83
C CYS A 112 3.64 -5.40 -11.80
N ARG A 113 4.26 -5.66 -12.95
CA ARG A 113 5.50 -6.44 -13.05
C ARG A 113 6.60 -5.61 -13.68
N VAL A 114 7.73 -5.47 -12.99
CA VAL A 114 8.89 -4.67 -13.41
C VAL A 114 10.14 -5.54 -13.33
N ARG A 115 10.74 -5.83 -14.48
CA ARG A 115 12.01 -6.55 -14.57
C ARG A 115 13.17 -5.56 -14.49
N ASN A 116 14.35 -6.05 -14.08
CA ASN A 116 15.59 -5.26 -14.02
C ASN A 116 15.47 -3.98 -13.18
N LEU A 117 14.70 -4.03 -12.09
CA LEU A 117 14.43 -2.85 -11.26
C LEU A 117 15.72 -2.22 -10.70
N GLY A 118 16.69 -3.05 -10.30
CA GLY A 118 17.93 -2.61 -9.68
C GLY A 118 17.70 -2.00 -8.30
N ASP A 119 18.29 -0.84 -8.07
CA ASP A 119 18.17 0.00 -6.87
C ASP A 119 16.96 0.96 -6.88
N ARG A 120 16.17 0.96 -7.97
CA ARG A 120 15.07 1.89 -8.20
C ARG A 120 13.80 1.46 -7.44
N ALA A 121 12.94 2.42 -7.12
CA ALA A 121 11.69 2.16 -6.41
C ALA A 121 10.49 2.05 -7.38
N VAL A 122 9.55 1.15 -7.05
CA VAL A 122 8.20 1.14 -7.63
C VAL A 122 7.26 1.91 -6.69
N SER A 123 6.40 2.74 -7.25
CA SER A 123 5.40 3.53 -6.52
C SER A 123 4.02 3.40 -7.15
N TRP A 124 2.97 3.51 -6.33
CA TRP A 124 1.59 3.55 -6.79
C TRP A 124 0.98 4.93 -6.55
N ILE A 125 0.47 5.54 -7.62
CA ILE A 125 -0.08 6.89 -7.62
C ILE A 125 -1.54 6.85 -8.10
N ARG A 126 -2.42 7.64 -7.50
CA ARG A 126 -3.79 7.82 -7.98
C ARG A 126 -3.84 8.98 -8.99
N GLN A 127 -4.14 8.69 -10.25
CA GLN A 127 -3.94 9.66 -11.35
C GLN A 127 -4.83 10.91 -11.23
N ARG A 128 -6.06 10.78 -10.71
CA ARG A 128 -7.05 11.89 -10.66
C ARG A 128 -6.67 13.07 -9.76
N ASP A 129 -5.76 12.86 -8.81
CA ASP A 129 -5.34 13.85 -7.81
C ASP A 129 -3.83 13.76 -7.50
N LEU A 130 -3.09 13.00 -8.31
CA LEU A 130 -1.65 12.73 -8.18
C LEU A 130 -1.22 12.26 -6.78
N HIS A 131 -2.14 11.68 -6.00
CA HIS A 131 -1.89 11.30 -4.62
C HIS A 131 -1.06 10.02 -4.57
N ILE A 132 0.13 10.09 -3.97
CA ILE A 132 1.00 8.93 -3.74
C ILE A 132 0.33 8.01 -2.72
N LEU A 133 0.09 6.77 -3.11
CA LEU A 133 -0.52 5.75 -2.26
C LEU A 133 0.55 4.95 -1.53
N THR A 134 1.58 4.51 -2.24
CA THR A 134 2.65 3.66 -1.72
C THR A 134 3.98 3.92 -2.43
N ILE A 135 5.10 3.69 -1.73
CA ILE A 135 6.46 3.65 -2.27
C ILE A 135 7.11 2.35 -1.80
N GLY A 136 7.52 1.50 -2.73
CA GLY A 136 7.88 0.11 -2.46
C GLY A 136 6.74 -0.61 -1.71
N ILE A 137 7.07 -1.21 -0.57
CA ILE A 137 6.10 -1.83 0.35
C ILE A 137 5.49 -0.84 1.36
N MET A 138 5.98 0.39 1.45
CA MET A 138 5.53 1.38 2.43
C MET A 138 4.26 2.08 1.93
N THR A 139 3.25 2.22 2.79
CA THR A 139 2.00 2.92 2.48
C THR A 139 2.11 4.37 2.92
N TYR A 140 1.91 5.30 1.99
CA TYR A 140 2.05 6.75 2.20
C TYR A 140 0.70 7.44 2.45
N THR A 141 -0.39 6.85 1.97
CA THR A 141 -1.75 7.37 2.21
C THR A 141 -2.29 6.97 3.59
N ASN A 142 -3.05 7.86 4.23
CA ASN A 142 -3.73 7.59 5.50
C ASN A 142 -4.91 6.61 5.38
N ASP A 143 -5.37 6.30 4.16
CA ASP A 143 -6.45 5.31 3.93
C ASP A 143 -5.88 3.88 3.98
N GLN A 144 -5.96 3.28 5.17
CA GLN A 144 -5.46 1.92 5.52
C GLN A 144 -5.99 0.78 4.62
N ARG A 145 -6.96 1.04 3.75
CA ARG A 145 -7.46 0.08 2.77
C ARG A 145 -6.48 -0.16 1.62
N PHE A 146 -5.65 0.84 1.31
CA PHE A 146 -4.59 0.74 0.31
C PHE A 146 -3.37 0.10 0.96
N LEU A 147 -2.88 -0.98 0.38
CA LEU A 147 -1.75 -1.75 0.89
C LEU A 147 -0.85 -2.13 -0.27
N ALA A 148 0.44 -1.83 -0.19
CA ALA A 148 1.44 -2.41 -1.08
C ALA A 148 1.78 -3.84 -0.64
N ARG A 149 2.09 -4.69 -1.62
CA ARG A 149 2.68 -6.01 -1.39
C ARG A 149 3.69 -6.31 -2.48
N HIS A 150 4.88 -6.72 -2.05
CA HIS A 150 5.91 -7.33 -2.87
C HIS A 150 6.24 -8.72 -2.29
N ILE A 151 6.83 -9.60 -3.09
CA ILE A 151 7.43 -10.86 -2.62
C ILE A 151 8.90 -10.80 -3.01
N ASP A 152 9.79 -11.06 -2.07
CA ASP A 152 11.23 -11.03 -2.30
C ASP A 152 11.62 -11.92 -3.49
N ASN A 153 12.50 -11.41 -4.36
CA ASN A 153 12.93 -12.04 -5.61
C ASN A 153 11.80 -12.24 -6.66
N SER A 154 10.70 -11.49 -6.57
CA SER A 154 9.66 -11.43 -7.62
C SER A 154 9.71 -10.10 -8.36
N ASP A 155 9.45 -10.09 -9.67
CA ASP A 155 9.20 -8.83 -10.40
C ASP A 155 7.87 -8.15 -10.00
N GLU A 156 7.02 -8.80 -9.19
CA GLU A 156 5.63 -8.40 -8.94
C GLU A 156 5.47 -7.40 -7.78
N TRP A 157 4.83 -6.27 -8.10
CA TRP A 157 4.41 -5.21 -7.19
C TRP A 157 2.89 -5.08 -7.23
N VAL A 158 2.21 -5.37 -6.12
CA VAL A 158 0.74 -5.40 -6.07
C VAL A 158 0.21 -4.28 -5.19
N LEU A 159 -0.64 -3.42 -5.76
CA LEU A 159 -1.52 -2.56 -4.98
C LEU A 159 -2.80 -3.32 -4.65
N LYS A 160 -3.04 -3.55 -3.36
CA LYS A 160 -4.26 -4.17 -2.83
C LYS A 160 -5.16 -3.07 -2.26
N ILE A 161 -6.43 -3.04 -2.68
CA ILE A 161 -7.43 -2.09 -2.18
C ILE A 161 -8.54 -2.90 -1.52
N VAL A 162 -8.61 -2.85 -0.19
CA VAL A 162 -9.58 -3.61 0.62
C VAL A 162 -10.89 -2.83 0.75
N SER A 163 -12.03 -3.52 0.78
CA SER A 163 -13.36 -2.90 0.91
C SER A 163 -13.56 -1.78 -0.11
N VAL A 164 -13.51 -2.16 -1.39
CA VAL A 164 -13.62 -1.26 -2.55
C VAL A 164 -14.95 -0.50 -2.54
N GLN A 165 -14.87 0.81 -2.76
CA GLN A 165 -15.99 1.75 -2.73
C GLN A 165 -16.17 2.42 -4.10
N PRO A 166 -17.35 3.02 -4.41
CA PRO A 166 -17.59 3.65 -5.72
C PRO A 166 -16.54 4.71 -6.09
N ARG A 167 -16.03 5.45 -5.10
CA ARG A 167 -15.01 6.50 -5.27
C ARG A 167 -13.59 5.97 -5.56
N ASP A 168 -13.36 4.67 -5.47
CA ASP A 168 -12.08 4.06 -5.83
C ASP A 168 -12.01 3.75 -7.33
N ALA A 169 -13.13 3.84 -8.07
CA ALA A 169 -13.09 3.75 -9.53
C ALA A 169 -12.24 4.89 -10.14
N GLY A 170 -11.38 4.55 -11.11
CA GLY A 170 -10.46 5.51 -11.71
C GLY A 170 -9.19 4.85 -12.25
N ILE A 171 -8.18 5.67 -12.56
CA ILE A 171 -6.88 5.23 -13.04
C ILE A 171 -5.84 5.36 -11.93
N TYR A 172 -5.01 4.34 -11.82
CA TYR A 172 -3.86 4.22 -10.92
C TYR A 172 -2.61 3.99 -11.76
N GLU A 173 -1.51 4.61 -11.38
CA GLU A 173 -0.23 4.47 -12.08
C GLU A 173 0.74 3.66 -11.22
N CYS A 174 1.35 2.64 -11.81
CA CYS A 174 2.56 2.01 -11.31
C CYS A 174 3.76 2.74 -11.94
N GLN A 175 4.54 3.46 -11.15
CA GLN A 175 5.67 4.28 -11.61
C GLN A 175 6.99 3.71 -11.08
N VAL A 176 8.02 3.65 -11.94
CA VAL A 176 9.40 3.35 -11.55
C VAL A 176 10.20 4.66 -11.45
N SER A 177 11.09 4.76 -10.45
CA SER A 177 12.00 5.91 -10.27
C SER A 177 13.22 5.87 -11.22
N THR A 178 12.97 5.75 -12.52
CA THR A 178 13.96 6.04 -13.58
C THR A 178 14.02 7.54 -13.84
N GLU A 179 15.06 7.99 -14.56
CA GLU A 179 15.13 9.35 -15.12
C GLU A 179 15.25 9.26 -16.66
N PRO A 180 14.23 9.70 -17.44
CA PRO A 180 12.92 10.17 -16.99
C PRO A 180 12.07 9.04 -16.40
N LYS A 181 11.08 9.38 -15.55
CA LYS A 181 10.18 8.39 -14.95
C LYS A 181 9.40 7.59 -16.01
N ILE A 182 9.31 6.28 -15.83
CA ILE A 182 8.43 5.40 -16.61
C ILE A 182 7.22 4.97 -15.77
N SER A 183 6.05 4.81 -16.40
CA SER A 183 4.83 4.38 -15.71
C SER A 183 3.90 3.52 -16.58
N LEU A 184 3.12 2.65 -15.91
CA LEU A 184 1.97 1.96 -16.49
C LEU A 184 0.67 2.34 -15.78
N ALA A 185 -0.37 2.64 -16.58
CA ALA A 185 -1.70 2.94 -16.11
C ALA A 185 -2.58 1.67 -15.97
N TYR A 186 -3.30 1.59 -14.85
CA TYR A 186 -4.24 0.53 -14.48
C TYR A 186 -5.60 1.15 -14.16
N LYS A 187 -6.66 0.68 -14.81
CA LYS A 187 -8.03 1.16 -14.67
C LYS A 187 -8.81 0.27 -13.73
N LEU A 188 -9.26 0.80 -12.60
CA LEU A 188 -10.16 0.12 -11.67
C LEU A 188 -11.62 0.46 -11.99
N ILE A 189 -12.39 -0.56 -12.34
CA ILE A 189 -13.85 -0.49 -12.53
C ILE A 189 -14.52 -1.06 -11.28
N VAL A 190 -15.47 -0.31 -10.72
CA VAL A 190 -16.23 -0.73 -9.55
C VAL A 190 -17.67 -1.07 -9.94
N VAL A 191 -18.11 -2.28 -9.60
CA VAL A 191 -19.44 -2.82 -9.94
C VAL A 191 -20.22 -3.23 -8.68
N SER A 192 -21.55 -3.14 -8.75
CA SER A 192 -22.42 -3.69 -7.70
C SER A 192 -22.80 -5.14 -7.99
N LYS A 193 -22.79 -5.99 -6.96
CA LYS A 193 -23.35 -7.35 -7.00
C LYS A 193 -24.79 -7.29 -6.51
N TYR A 194 -25.74 -7.71 -7.35
CA TYR A 194 -27.07 -8.13 -6.90
C TYR A 194 -27.18 -9.64 -6.94
N LEU A 195 -27.83 -10.22 -5.93
CA LEU A 195 -28.06 -11.66 -5.86
C LEU A 195 -29.04 -12.09 -6.96
N SER A 196 -28.68 -13.14 -7.70
CA SER A 196 -29.45 -13.66 -8.83
C SER A 196 -30.69 -14.45 -8.36
N GLY A 197 -31.88 -13.91 -8.57
CA GLY A 197 -33.12 -14.69 -8.54
C GLY A 197 -33.27 -15.52 -9.82
N LYS A 198 -32.95 -16.83 -9.76
CA LYS A 198 -33.16 -17.90 -10.78
C LYS A 198 -32.76 -17.66 -12.26
N ARG A 199 -32.30 -16.48 -12.66
CA ARG A 199 -32.05 -16.09 -14.07
C ARG A 199 -30.62 -15.59 -14.38
N GLY A 200 -29.67 -15.81 -13.48
CA GLY A 200 -28.25 -15.49 -13.68
C GLY A 200 -27.83 -14.13 -13.10
N ILE A 201 -26.51 -13.97 -12.92
CA ILE A 201 -25.91 -12.79 -12.30
C ILE A 201 -25.91 -11.63 -13.30
N ARG A 202 -26.60 -10.52 -12.97
CA ARG A 202 -26.49 -9.25 -13.71
C ARG A 202 -25.52 -8.33 -12.98
N ILE A 203 -24.44 -7.97 -13.65
CA ILE A 203 -23.44 -7.02 -13.15
C ILE A 203 -23.89 -5.60 -13.54
N TYR A 204 -23.90 -4.68 -12.58
CA TYR A 204 -24.20 -3.27 -12.83
C TYR A 204 -22.96 -2.43 -12.51
N PHE A 205 -22.51 -1.65 -13.49
CA PHE A 205 -21.51 -0.60 -13.27
C PHE A 205 -22.05 0.41 -12.28
N VAL A 206 -21.25 0.79 -11.29
CA VAL A 206 -21.63 1.88 -10.38
C VAL A 206 -21.49 3.19 -11.13
N LYS A 207 -22.57 3.63 -11.79
CA LYS A 207 -22.65 4.98 -12.35
C LYS A 207 -22.38 5.98 -11.21
N LYS A 208 -21.52 6.97 -11.50
CA LYS A 208 -21.25 8.11 -10.63
C LYS A 208 -22.60 8.68 -10.16
N LEU A 209 -22.80 8.75 -8.84
CA LEU A 209 -24.07 9.15 -8.21
C LEU A 209 -24.44 10.61 -8.54
N THR A 210 -25.05 10.85 -9.70
CA THR A 210 -26.06 11.89 -9.84
C THR A 210 -27.36 11.34 -9.25
N GLN A 211 -27.92 12.06 -8.28
CA GLN A 211 -29.09 11.63 -7.49
C GLN A 211 -30.43 11.77 -8.26
N HIS A 212 -30.44 11.54 -9.57
CA HIS A 212 -31.68 11.55 -10.36
C HIS A 212 -31.88 10.23 -11.10
N LEU A 213 -32.92 9.51 -10.67
CA LEU A 213 -33.46 8.36 -11.38
C LEU A 213 -34.26 8.86 -12.58
N GLU A 214 -33.67 8.88 -13.77
CA GLU A 214 -34.47 8.79 -14.99
C GLU A 214 -34.76 7.32 -15.29
N LYS A 215 -36.05 6.99 -15.32
CA LYS A 215 -36.53 5.74 -15.90
C LYS A 215 -36.49 5.87 -17.42
N ILE A 216 -36.01 4.81 -18.06
CA ILE A 216 -36.34 4.49 -19.46
C ILE A 216 -37.63 3.68 -19.43
#